data_AF-A0A6S8A268-F1
#
_entry.id   AF-A0A6S8A268-F1
#
_cell.length_a   1.000
_cell.length_b   1.000
_cell.length_c   1.000
_cell.angle_alpha   90.00
_cell.angle_beta   90.00
_cell.angle_gamma   90.00
#
_symmetry.space_group_name_H-M   'P 1'
#
loop_
_entity.id
_entity.type
_entity.pdbx_description
1 polymer ?
#
loop_
_entity_poly.entity_id
_entity_poly.type
_entity_poly.pdbx_seq_one_letter_code
_entity_poly.pdbx_strand_id
1 'polypeptide(L)'
;MHAVRILSCLSTVVALQHVQPKVEKMKCFVTSREAATLAFAMVTTATCLMKPAFALGPETMELSGISYSDTGKKAGDICAGRPLKVPGEKAAEGLLPKCVLVKAKATNAKKKPIKDAAVFGFVKTATGDSAVANNPDFRSDAGQFAMIPSVPPGENDVEFEFVAVIPDSVSDLGELKFESLKAISYPGGARMAPLTACELDSLSDDCDGEQEKFISK
;
A
#
# COMPACT_ATOMS: atom_id res chain seq x y z
N MET A 1 -54.77 -22.35 -29.25
CA MET A 1 -54.41 -23.77 -28.97
C MET A 1 -53.10 -24.06 -29.69
N HIS A 2 -51.96 -24.10 -28.99
CA HIS A 2 -50.75 -24.85 -29.37
C HIS A 2 -49.82 -24.91 -28.16
N ALA A 3 -49.14 -26.04 -28.05
CA ALA A 3 -48.80 -26.71 -26.79
C ALA A 3 -47.49 -26.25 -26.12
N VAL A 4 -47.52 -26.46 -24.81
CA VAL A 4 -46.45 -26.39 -23.80
C VAL A 4 -45.25 -27.29 -24.16
N ARG A 5 -44.03 -26.78 -23.98
CA ARG A 5 -42.86 -27.60 -23.60
C ARG A 5 -42.02 -26.86 -22.57
N ILE A 6 -42.22 -27.26 -21.31
CA ILE A 6 -41.37 -26.94 -20.17
C ILE A 6 -40.14 -27.84 -20.27
N LEU A 7 -38.96 -27.24 -20.47
CA LEU A 7 -37.68 -27.94 -20.36
C LEU A 7 -37.08 -27.62 -18.99
N SER A 8 -37.23 -28.57 -18.07
CA SER A 8 -36.52 -28.60 -16.79
C SER A 8 -35.06 -28.93 -17.03
N CYS A 9 -34.15 -27.99 -16.76
CA CYS A 9 -32.71 -28.26 -16.75
C CYS A 9 -32.22 -28.39 -15.30
N LEU A 10 -31.57 -29.52 -15.05
CA LEU A 10 -31.08 -30.02 -13.78
C LEU A 10 -30.20 -29.01 -13.03
N SER A 11 -30.48 -28.87 -11.74
CA SER A 11 -29.55 -28.32 -10.75
C SER A 11 -28.37 -29.27 -10.56
N THR A 12 -27.18 -28.85 -10.99
CA THR A 12 -25.92 -29.46 -10.59
C THR A 12 -25.34 -28.64 -9.43
N VAL A 13 -25.63 -29.07 -8.21
CA VAL A 13 -25.01 -28.54 -6.98
C VAL A 13 -23.60 -29.13 -6.89
N VAL A 14 -22.59 -28.36 -7.31
CA VAL A 14 -21.18 -28.70 -7.05
C VAL A 14 -20.85 -28.24 -5.63
N ALA A 15 -20.89 -29.18 -4.70
CA ALA A 15 -20.39 -29.00 -3.34
C ALA A 15 -18.85 -28.94 -3.37
N LEU A 16 -18.29 -27.74 -3.38
CA LEU A 16 -16.86 -27.51 -3.12
C LEU A 16 -16.60 -27.70 -1.62
N GLN A 17 -16.10 -28.88 -1.28
CA GLN A 17 -15.64 -29.21 0.06
C GLN A 17 -14.44 -28.34 0.43
N HIS A 18 -14.60 -27.59 1.53
CA HIS A 18 -13.54 -26.91 2.26
C HIS A 18 -12.50 -27.95 2.74
N VAL A 19 -11.30 -27.93 2.14
CA VAL A 19 -10.13 -28.63 2.67
C VAL A 19 -9.48 -27.72 3.70
N GLN A 20 -9.75 -27.99 4.98
CA GLN A 20 -9.07 -27.35 6.11
C GLN A 20 -7.68 -27.98 6.28
N PRO A 21 -6.58 -27.20 6.30
CA PRO A 21 -5.27 -27.74 6.62
C PRO A 21 -5.21 -28.15 8.11
N LYS A 22 -4.90 -29.42 8.33
CA LYS A 22 -4.72 -30.05 9.64
C LYS A 22 -3.46 -29.48 10.29
N VAL A 23 -3.64 -28.59 11.28
CA VAL A 23 -2.54 -28.05 12.11
C VAL A 23 -1.98 -29.19 12.96
N GLU A 24 -0.84 -29.73 12.52
CA GLU A 24 -0.11 -30.75 13.26
C GLU A 24 0.62 -30.09 14.43
N LYS A 25 0.14 -30.36 15.64
CA LYS A 25 0.72 -29.86 16.89
C LYS A 25 2.10 -30.49 17.08
N MET A 26 3.13 -29.71 16.84
CA MET A 26 4.52 -30.02 17.16
C MET A 26 4.66 -30.11 18.69
N LYS A 27 4.60 -31.35 19.20
CA LYS A 27 4.87 -31.66 20.61
C LYS A 27 6.37 -31.51 20.84
N CYS A 28 6.79 -30.45 21.53
CA CYS A 28 8.10 -30.38 22.14
C CYS A 28 8.23 -31.49 23.18
N PHE A 29 9.02 -32.52 22.84
CA PHE A 29 9.42 -33.56 23.77
C PHE A 29 10.44 -32.94 24.74
N VAL A 30 9.99 -32.65 25.96
CA VAL A 30 10.89 -32.32 27.07
C VAL A 30 11.35 -33.63 27.67
N THR A 31 12.58 -34.04 27.36
CA THR A 31 13.27 -35.10 28.10
C THR A 31 14.02 -34.48 29.28
N SER A 32 13.48 -34.68 30.48
CA SER A 32 14.19 -34.49 31.73
C SER A 32 15.27 -35.56 31.90
N ARG A 33 16.52 -35.16 32.07
CA ARG A 33 17.49 -35.92 32.87
C ARG A 33 18.27 -34.96 33.74
N GLU A 34 18.05 -35.10 35.04
CA GLU A 34 18.98 -34.66 36.07
C GLU A 34 20.26 -35.49 35.98
N ALA A 35 21.41 -34.86 36.06
CA ALA A 35 22.57 -35.34 36.81
C ALA A 35 23.59 -34.20 36.94
N ALA A 36 23.95 -33.93 38.19
CA ALA A 36 24.84 -32.88 38.63
C ALA A 36 26.31 -33.12 38.24
N THR A 37 27.01 -32.04 37.89
CA THR A 37 28.45 -31.92 38.19
C THR A 37 28.81 -30.46 38.46
N LEU A 38 29.29 -30.20 39.68
CA LEU A 38 29.93 -28.98 40.13
C LEU A 38 31.22 -28.73 39.33
N ALA A 39 31.29 -27.60 38.63
CA ALA A 39 32.55 -26.98 38.24
C ALA A 39 32.38 -25.46 38.30
N PHE A 40 33.04 -24.86 39.30
CA PHE A 40 33.25 -23.43 39.41
C PHE A 40 34.10 -22.96 38.21
N ALA A 41 33.47 -22.28 37.26
CA ALA A 41 34.13 -21.35 36.36
C ALA A 41 33.36 -20.04 36.44
N MET A 42 34.00 -18.98 36.94
CA MET A 42 33.48 -17.62 36.84
C MET A 42 33.40 -17.26 35.35
N VAL A 43 32.28 -17.59 34.74
CA VAL A 43 31.89 -17.03 33.44
C VAL A 43 31.49 -15.60 33.76
N THR A 44 32.41 -14.66 33.51
CA THR A 44 32.10 -13.25 33.32
C THR A 44 31.04 -13.19 32.22
N THR A 45 29.78 -13.13 32.62
CA THR A 45 28.66 -12.81 31.74
C THR A 45 28.88 -11.39 31.29
N ALA A 46 29.65 -11.23 30.22
CA ALA A 46 29.63 -10.06 29.38
C ALA A 46 28.20 -9.99 28.82
N THR A 47 27.31 -9.36 29.59
CA THR A 47 26.04 -8.87 29.08
C THR A 47 26.42 -7.81 28.05
N CYS A 48 26.70 -8.27 26.84
CA CYS A 48 26.63 -7.45 25.66
C CYS A 48 25.25 -6.80 25.73
N LEU A 49 25.23 -5.51 26.05
CA LEU A 49 24.12 -4.63 25.77
C LEU A 49 23.98 -4.63 24.25
N MET A 50 23.39 -5.69 23.72
CA MET A 50 22.95 -5.75 22.34
C MET A 50 21.91 -4.66 22.24
N LYS A 51 22.35 -3.48 21.77
CA LYS A 51 21.43 -2.45 21.30
C LYS A 51 20.48 -3.17 20.33
N PRO A 52 19.15 -3.04 20.49
CA PRO A 52 18.22 -3.70 19.59
C PRO A 52 18.62 -3.33 18.17
N ALA A 53 18.97 -4.35 17.37
CA ALA A 53 19.28 -4.15 15.98
C ALA A 53 17.99 -3.64 15.33
N PHE A 54 17.97 -2.36 14.99
CA PHE A 54 16.88 -1.79 14.20
C PHE A 54 17.00 -2.37 12.80
N ALA A 55 16.25 -3.45 12.54
CA ALA A 55 16.06 -3.94 11.19
C ALA A 55 15.42 -2.81 10.37
N LEU A 56 16.19 -2.26 9.42
CA LEU A 56 15.72 -1.29 8.43
C LEU A 56 14.92 -2.04 7.37
N GLY A 57 13.73 -2.50 7.76
CA GLY A 57 12.77 -3.15 6.87
C GLY A 57 11.66 -2.18 6.44
N PRO A 58 10.85 -2.57 5.44
CA PRO A 58 9.65 -1.83 5.10
C PRO A 58 8.73 -1.72 6.32
N GLU A 59 8.16 -0.54 6.50
CA GLU A 59 7.22 -0.25 7.56
C GLU A 59 5.82 -0.20 6.98
N THR A 60 4.96 -1.12 7.43
CA THR A 60 3.58 -1.22 6.98
C THR A 60 2.66 -0.59 8.03
N MET A 61 1.78 0.28 7.56
CA MET A 61 0.73 0.94 8.33
C MET A 61 -0.61 0.54 7.74
N GLU A 62 -1.53 0.05 8.56
CA GLU A 62 -2.90 -0.18 8.13
C GLU A 62 -3.66 1.14 8.05
N LEU A 63 -4.47 1.30 7.00
CA LEU A 63 -5.33 2.46 6.82
C LEU A 63 -6.77 2.07 7.21
N SER A 64 -7.37 2.84 8.11
CA SER A 64 -8.72 2.60 8.61
C SER A 64 -9.58 3.87 8.58
N GLY A 65 -10.87 3.78 8.89
CA GLY A 65 -11.75 4.97 8.93
C GLY A 65 -11.82 5.74 7.61
N ILE A 66 -11.84 4.99 6.50
CA ILE A 66 -11.68 5.55 5.16
C ILE A 66 -12.94 6.35 4.79
N SER A 67 -12.74 7.59 4.36
CA SER A 67 -13.74 8.42 3.69
C SER A 67 -13.13 9.00 2.42
N TYR A 68 -13.96 9.32 1.44
CA TYR A 68 -13.48 9.80 0.15
C TYR A 68 -14.44 10.82 -0.46
N SER A 69 -13.90 11.66 -1.34
CA SER A 69 -14.67 12.65 -2.09
C SER A 69 -14.07 12.84 -3.49
N ASP A 70 -14.92 13.08 -4.49
CA ASP A 70 -14.49 13.59 -5.78
C ASP A 70 -13.97 15.03 -5.59
N THR A 71 -12.78 15.31 -6.10
CA THR A 71 -12.18 16.66 -6.05
C THR A 71 -12.75 17.59 -7.11
N GLY A 72 -13.51 17.08 -8.09
CA GLY A 72 -14.08 17.85 -9.20
C GLY A 72 -13.05 18.30 -10.25
N LYS A 73 -11.81 17.80 -10.16
CA LYS A 73 -10.75 18.10 -11.13
C LYS A 73 -11.08 17.52 -12.50
N LYS A 74 -10.72 18.25 -13.56
CA LYS A 74 -10.99 17.92 -14.96
C LYS A 74 -9.76 17.33 -15.63
N ALA A 75 -9.95 16.73 -16.81
CA ALA A 75 -8.84 16.25 -17.62
C ALA A 75 -7.83 17.37 -17.88
N GLY A 76 -6.55 17.09 -17.61
CA GLY A 76 -5.47 18.08 -17.67
C GLY A 76 -5.06 18.69 -16.32
N ASP A 77 -5.94 18.67 -15.30
CA ASP A 77 -5.60 19.14 -13.96
C ASP A 77 -4.64 18.18 -13.25
N ILE A 78 -3.89 18.68 -12.27
CA ILE A 78 -2.95 17.86 -11.49
C ILE A 78 -3.71 17.10 -10.40
N CYS A 79 -3.61 15.77 -10.43
CA CYS A 79 -4.10 14.85 -9.42
C CYS A 79 -2.98 13.93 -8.96
N ALA A 80 -2.74 13.80 -7.65
CA ALA A 80 -1.70 12.93 -7.11
C ALA A 80 -0.31 13.16 -7.75
N GLY A 81 0.03 14.44 -8.02
CA GLY A 81 1.31 14.84 -8.62
C GLY A 81 1.45 14.60 -10.13
N ARG A 82 0.40 14.14 -10.83
CA ARG A 82 0.41 13.89 -12.27
C ARG A 82 -0.81 14.51 -12.98
N PRO A 83 -0.72 14.86 -14.27
CA PRO A 83 -1.88 15.33 -15.01
C PRO A 83 -2.95 14.23 -15.12
N LEU A 84 -4.21 14.60 -14.90
CA LEU A 84 -5.36 13.72 -15.01
C LEU A 84 -5.58 13.41 -16.49
N LYS A 85 -5.09 12.25 -16.93
CA LYS A 85 -5.20 11.75 -18.30
C LYS A 85 -5.70 10.31 -18.28
N VAL A 86 -6.46 9.96 -19.31
CA VAL A 86 -6.90 8.58 -19.57
C VAL A 86 -5.66 7.67 -19.71
N PRO A 87 -5.53 6.61 -18.90
CA PRO A 87 -4.32 5.78 -18.90
C PRO A 87 -4.27 4.86 -20.13
N GLY A 88 -3.46 5.26 -21.13
CA GLY A 88 -3.22 4.46 -22.33
C GLY A 88 -4.36 4.54 -23.35
N GLU A 89 -4.05 5.04 -24.54
CA GLU A 89 -5.04 5.37 -25.59
C GLU A 89 -5.86 4.18 -26.10
N LYS A 90 -5.35 2.94 -25.95
CA LYS A 90 -6.05 1.71 -26.38
C LYS A 90 -6.58 0.84 -25.24
N ALA A 91 -6.07 1.00 -24.03
CA ALA A 91 -6.44 0.17 -22.88
C ALA A 91 -7.54 0.81 -22.02
N ALA A 92 -7.76 2.11 -22.17
CA ALA A 92 -8.73 2.88 -21.41
C ALA A 92 -9.77 3.58 -22.31
N GLU A 93 -9.99 3.06 -23.53
CA GLU A 93 -11.13 3.44 -24.34
C GLU A 93 -12.43 3.06 -23.60
N GLY A 94 -13.33 4.01 -23.42
CA GLY A 94 -14.54 3.84 -22.60
C GLY A 94 -14.34 4.03 -21.09
N LEU A 95 -13.19 4.56 -20.65
CA LEU A 95 -12.93 4.86 -19.26
C LEU A 95 -12.67 6.35 -19.00
N LEU A 96 -13.26 6.88 -17.94
CA LEU A 96 -13.10 8.25 -17.47
C LEU A 96 -12.23 8.31 -16.20
N PRO A 97 -11.12 9.06 -16.21
CA PRO A 97 -10.32 9.28 -15.01
C PRO A 97 -10.99 10.35 -14.12
N LYS A 98 -11.07 10.07 -12.83
CA LYS A 98 -11.57 10.99 -11.78
C LYS A 98 -10.53 11.11 -10.68
N CYS A 99 -10.37 12.31 -10.14
CA CYS A 99 -9.44 12.55 -9.05
C CYS A 99 -10.15 12.46 -7.71
N VAL A 100 -9.75 11.49 -6.89
CA VAL A 100 -10.39 11.18 -5.61
C VAL A 100 -9.47 11.56 -4.48
N LEU A 101 -9.97 12.37 -3.54
CA LEU A 101 -9.32 12.64 -2.27
C LEU A 101 -9.80 11.61 -1.25
N VAL A 102 -8.87 10.91 -0.62
CA VAL A 102 -9.13 9.93 0.43
C VAL A 102 -8.61 10.46 1.74
N LYS A 103 -9.43 10.35 2.79
CA LYS A 103 -9.03 10.57 4.19
C LYS A 103 -9.08 9.24 4.92
N ALA A 104 -8.02 8.91 5.63
CA ALA A 104 -7.92 7.68 6.41
C ALA A 104 -7.15 7.91 7.69
N LYS A 105 -7.35 7.04 8.68
CA LYS A 105 -6.53 6.95 9.89
C LYS A 105 -5.34 6.04 9.62
N ALA A 106 -4.15 6.55 9.88
CA ALA A 106 -2.89 5.79 9.82
C ALA A 106 -2.23 5.79 11.20
N THR A 107 -1.66 4.64 11.59
CA THR A 107 -0.92 4.50 12.85
C THR A 107 0.56 4.31 12.56
N ASN A 108 1.38 5.27 12.97
CA ASN A 108 2.84 5.21 12.90
C ASN A 108 3.42 4.82 14.27
N ALA A 109 3.98 3.63 14.38
CA ALA A 109 4.58 3.12 15.62
C ALA A 109 5.98 3.72 15.93
N LYS A 110 6.59 4.46 14.99
CA LYS A 110 7.89 5.11 15.21
C LYS A 110 7.73 6.43 15.95
N LYS A 111 8.81 6.80 16.62
CA LYS A 111 8.99 8.13 17.24
C LYS A 111 9.35 9.23 16.23
N LYS A 112 9.42 8.90 14.93
CA LYS A 112 9.82 9.81 13.85
C LYS A 112 8.74 9.81 12.76
N PRO A 113 8.55 10.94 12.06
CA PRO A 113 7.64 10.99 10.93
C PRO A 113 8.13 10.05 9.82
N ILE A 114 7.20 9.28 9.26
CA ILE A 114 7.44 8.43 8.09
C ILE A 114 7.15 9.25 6.85
N LYS A 115 8.10 9.34 5.92
CA LYS A 115 7.93 10.04 4.64
C LYS A 115 7.66 9.08 3.50
N ASP A 116 7.03 9.60 2.46
CA ASP A 116 6.85 8.95 1.16
C ASP A 116 6.25 7.53 1.28
N ALA A 117 5.18 7.41 2.07
CA ALA A 117 4.52 6.13 2.27
C ALA A 117 3.66 5.79 1.05
N ALA A 118 4.01 4.71 0.36
CA ALA A 118 3.31 4.23 -0.82
C ALA A 118 2.02 3.52 -0.40
N VAL A 119 0.89 3.86 -1.04
CA VAL A 119 -0.42 3.27 -0.72
C VAL A 119 -0.73 2.12 -1.68
N PHE A 120 -1.12 1.00 -1.09
CA PHE A 120 -1.46 -0.27 -1.76
C PHE A 120 -2.83 -0.77 -1.30
N GLY A 121 -3.44 -1.59 -2.14
CA GLY A 121 -4.69 -2.29 -1.84
C GLY A 121 -5.58 -2.38 -3.07
N PHE A 122 -6.88 -2.58 -2.81
CA PHE A 122 -7.90 -2.69 -3.85
C PHE A 122 -8.95 -1.61 -3.67
N VAL A 123 -9.37 -1.01 -4.78
CA VAL A 123 -10.50 -0.09 -4.81
C VAL A 123 -11.46 -0.60 -5.87
N LYS A 124 -12.67 -0.96 -5.45
CA LYS A 124 -13.72 -1.48 -6.32
C LYS A 124 -14.79 -0.43 -6.53
N THR A 125 -15.30 -0.32 -7.74
CA THR A 125 -16.51 0.44 -8.05
C THR A 125 -17.75 -0.30 -7.56
N ALA A 126 -18.91 0.36 -7.62
CA ALA A 126 -20.20 -0.26 -7.30
C ALA A 126 -20.51 -1.50 -8.17
N THR A 127 -20.01 -1.57 -9.39
CA THR A 127 -20.16 -2.71 -10.31
C THR A 127 -19.22 -3.87 -9.98
N GLY A 128 -18.25 -3.66 -9.08
CA GLY A 128 -17.23 -4.65 -8.72
C GLY A 128 -15.96 -4.57 -9.58
N ASP A 129 -15.91 -3.65 -10.54
CA ASP A 129 -14.74 -3.40 -11.37
C ASP A 129 -13.65 -2.65 -10.59
N SER A 130 -12.40 -2.73 -11.05
CA SER A 130 -11.30 -2.05 -10.39
C SER A 130 -11.33 -0.56 -10.72
N ALA A 131 -11.37 0.27 -9.69
CA ALA A 131 -11.24 1.72 -9.83
C ALA A 131 -9.77 2.12 -10.06
N VAL A 132 -8.80 1.21 -9.92
CA VAL A 132 -7.37 1.49 -10.13
C VAL A 132 -6.92 0.86 -11.46
N ALA A 133 -6.54 1.70 -12.42
CA ALA A 133 -6.17 1.28 -13.77
C ALA A 133 -5.07 0.21 -13.83
N ASN A 134 -4.14 0.23 -12.88
CA ASN A 134 -3.01 -0.70 -12.82
C ASN A 134 -3.38 -2.08 -12.23
N ASN A 135 -4.66 -2.34 -11.96
CA ASN A 135 -5.12 -3.61 -11.38
C ASN A 135 -6.52 -4.02 -11.86
N PRO A 136 -6.71 -4.22 -13.17
CA PRO A 136 -8.03 -4.54 -13.72
C PRO A 136 -8.55 -5.93 -13.30
N ASP A 137 -7.67 -6.87 -12.94
CA ASP A 137 -8.00 -8.27 -12.69
C ASP A 137 -7.96 -8.69 -11.21
N PHE A 138 -7.61 -7.77 -10.29
CA PHE A 138 -7.49 -8.01 -8.85
C PHE A 138 -6.55 -9.17 -8.45
N ARG A 139 -5.68 -9.66 -9.35
CA ARG A 139 -4.84 -10.84 -9.08
C ARG A 139 -3.69 -10.55 -8.14
N SER A 140 -3.32 -9.29 -7.98
CA SER A 140 -2.29 -8.82 -7.05
C SER A 140 -2.71 -7.45 -6.53
N ASP A 141 -2.16 -7.01 -5.39
CA ASP A 141 -2.32 -5.62 -4.94
C ASP A 141 -1.98 -4.68 -6.12
N ALA A 142 -2.66 -3.54 -6.24
CA ALA A 142 -2.65 -2.71 -7.46
C ALA A 142 -1.31 -2.04 -7.83
N GLY A 143 -0.21 -2.50 -7.25
CA GLY A 143 0.99 -1.72 -7.07
C GLY A 143 0.71 -0.50 -6.19
N GLN A 144 1.68 0.42 -6.19
CA GLN A 144 1.51 1.72 -5.56
C GLN A 144 0.57 2.56 -6.43
N PHE A 145 -0.62 2.90 -5.92
CA PHE A 145 -1.57 3.73 -6.66
C PHE A 145 -1.65 5.17 -6.14
N ALA A 146 -1.19 5.41 -4.91
CA ALA A 146 -1.08 6.74 -4.30
C ALA A 146 0.15 6.85 -3.40
N MET A 147 0.43 8.05 -2.90
CA MET A 147 1.53 8.30 -1.97
C MET A 147 1.07 9.27 -0.88
N ILE A 148 1.37 8.94 0.36
CA ILE A 148 1.19 9.84 1.51
C ILE A 148 2.55 10.51 1.78
N PRO A 149 2.64 11.84 1.72
CA PRO A 149 3.92 12.55 1.80
C PRO A 149 4.58 12.39 3.17
N SER A 150 3.79 12.44 4.25
CA SER A 150 4.29 12.28 5.61
C SER A 150 3.20 11.78 6.55
N VAL A 151 3.55 10.82 7.40
CA VAL A 151 2.72 10.31 8.50
C VAL A 151 3.41 10.63 9.83
N PRO A 152 2.85 11.52 10.67
CA PRO A 152 3.41 11.83 11.99
C PRO A 152 3.43 10.60 12.91
N PRO A 153 4.26 10.59 13.97
CA PRO A 153 4.20 9.58 15.03
C PRO A 153 2.81 9.43 15.66
N GLY A 154 2.41 8.21 15.99
CA GLY A 154 1.11 7.91 16.61
C GLY A 154 -0.03 7.71 15.61
N GLU A 155 -1.26 7.76 16.10
CA GLU A 155 -2.47 7.69 15.27
C GLU A 155 -2.82 9.08 14.74
N ASN A 156 -2.91 9.23 13.42
CA ASN A 156 -3.19 10.50 12.76
C ASN A 156 -4.13 10.30 11.57
N ASP A 157 -4.92 11.33 11.27
CA ASP A 157 -5.67 11.41 10.03
C ASP A 157 -4.71 11.85 8.90
N VAL A 158 -4.70 11.08 7.82
CA VAL A 158 -3.88 11.31 6.63
C VAL A 158 -4.78 11.48 5.42
N GLU A 159 -4.33 12.32 4.50
CA GLU A 159 -5.02 12.56 3.24
C GLU A 159 -4.09 12.22 2.07
N PHE A 160 -4.65 11.62 1.04
CA PHE A 160 -3.96 11.37 -0.22
C PHE A 160 -4.93 11.43 -1.39
N GLU A 161 -4.42 11.85 -2.53
CA GLU A 161 -5.16 11.82 -3.80
C GLU A 161 -4.77 10.58 -4.61
N PHE A 162 -5.71 10.04 -5.36
CA PHE A 162 -5.41 9.07 -6.41
C PHE A 162 -6.34 9.26 -7.61
N VAL A 163 -5.93 8.69 -8.75
CA VAL A 163 -6.74 8.69 -9.97
C VAL A 163 -7.56 7.41 -10.00
N ALA A 164 -8.87 7.55 -9.80
CA ALA A 164 -9.83 6.49 -10.04
C ALA A 164 -10.19 6.46 -11.53
N VAL A 165 -10.53 5.28 -12.04
CA VAL A 165 -10.95 5.08 -13.41
C VAL A 165 -12.30 4.38 -13.39
N ILE A 166 -13.29 5.01 -14.01
CA ILE A 166 -14.68 4.53 -14.05
C ILE A 166 -15.14 4.37 -15.50
N PRO A 167 -16.13 3.51 -15.78
CA PRO A 167 -16.74 3.44 -17.11
C PRO A 167 -17.33 4.80 -17.53
N ASP A 168 -17.16 5.16 -18.80
CA ASP A 168 -17.68 6.42 -19.37
C ASP A 168 -19.21 6.55 -19.34
N SER A 169 -19.90 5.42 -19.32
CA SER A 169 -21.35 5.32 -19.09
C SER A 169 -21.80 5.86 -17.74
N VAL A 170 -20.89 6.06 -16.78
CA VAL A 170 -21.18 6.59 -15.45
C VAL A 170 -20.50 7.95 -15.27
N SER A 171 -21.30 9.02 -15.15
CA SER A 171 -20.79 10.39 -15.04
C SER A 171 -20.18 10.70 -13.66
N ASP A 172 -20.69 9.99 -12.65
CA ASP A 172 -20.36 10.17 -11.25
C ASP A 172 -19.44 9.04 -10.75
N LEU A 173 -18.60 9.36 -9.75
CA LEU A 173 -17.65 8.41 -9.16
C LEU A 173 -18.32 7.15 -8.58
N GLY A 174 -19.58 7.28 -8.14
CA GLY A 174 -20.33 6.21 -7.50
C GLY A 174 -19.78 5.81 -6.13
N GLU A 175 -20.26 4.66 -5.64
CA GLU A 175 -19.75 4.05 -4.41
C GLU A 175 -18.41 3.35 -4.68
N LEU A 176 -17.39 3.66 -3.87
CA LEU A 176 -16.09 3.01 -3.89
C LEU A 176 -15.91 2.16 -2.65
N LYS A 177 -15.53 0.90 -2.85
CA LYS A 177 -15.22 -0.05 -1.78
C LYS A 177 -13.71 -0.23 -1.71
N PHE A 178 -13.14 0.10 -0.56
CA PHE A 178 -11.72 -0.02 -0.29
C PHE A 178 -11.46 -1.33 0.48
N GLU A 179 -10.60 -2.18 -0.05
CA GLU A 179 -10.25 -3.47 0.56
C GLU A 179 -8.73 -3.58 0.72
N SER A 180 -8.29 -4.07 1.89
CA SER A 180 -6.89 -4.32 2.20
C SER A 180 -5.96 -3.10 1.99
N LEU A 181 -6.44 -1.89 2.30
CA LEU A 181 -5.62 -0.69 2.20
C LEU A 181 -4.51 -0.67 3.25
N LYS A 182 -3.29 -0.46 2.76
CA LYS A 182 -2.09 -0.30 3.59
C LYS A 182 -1.17 0.74 2.98
N ALA A 183 -0.48 1.47 3.84
CA ALA A 183 0.61 2.35 3.45
C ALA A 183 1.93 1.69 3.85
N ILE A 184 2.85 1.54 2.90
CA ILE A 184 4.17 0.96 3.13
C ILE A 184 5.22 2.03 2.88
N SER A 185 6.05 2.30 3.87
CA SER A 185 7.25 3.12 3.69
C SER A 185 8.48 2.22 3.60
N TYR A 186 9.38 2.56 2.69
CA TYR A 186 10.67 1.91 2.53
C TYR A 186 11.76 2.83 3.09
N PRO A 187 12.04 2.80 4.40
CA PRO A 187 13.06 3.65 5.00
C PRO A 187 14.42 3.35 4.36
N GLY A 188 14.97 4.34 3.65
CA GLY A 188 16.22 4.21 2.88
C GLY A 188 16.04 4.10 1.37
N GLY A 189 14.81 3.99 0.86
CA GLY A 189 14.52 4.04 -0.59
C GLY A 189 14.70 5.42 -1.22
N ALA A 190 14.65 6.49 -0.41
CA ALA A 190 14.92 7.86 -0.84
C ALA A 190 16.34 8.10 -1.40
N ARG A 191 17.26 7.13 -1.25
CA ARG A 191 18.57 7.14 -1.91
C ARG A 191 18.48 6.96 -3.43
N MET A 192 17.29 6.71 -3.96
CA MET A 192 16.99 6.64 -5.40
C MET A 192 16.30 7.90 -5.93
N ALA A 193 16.28 9.00 -5.17
CA ALA A 193 15.93 10.29 -5.74
C ALA A 193 16.88 10.59 -6.92
N PRO A 194 16.43 11.27 -7.98
CA PRO A 194 17.33 11.74 -9.03
C PRO A 194 18.45 12.51 -8.34
N LEU A 195 19.69 12.08 -8.56
CA LEU A 195 20.85 12.80 -8.06
C LEU A 195 20.71 14.25 -8.48
N THR A 196 20.92 15.18 -7.55
CA THR A 196 20.86 16.60 -7.90
C THR A 196 22.00 16.93 -8.88
N ALA A 197 21.90 18.04 -9.60
CA ALA A 197 22.98 18.48 -10.50
C ALA A 197 24.33 18.55 -9.76
N CYS A 198 24.31 18.95 -8.48
CA CYS A 198 25.47 18.97 -7.60
C CYS A 198 26.01 17.60 -7.20
N GLU A 199 25.17 16.58 -7.09
CA GLU A 199 25.61 15.21 -6.81
C GLU A 199 26.16 14.50 -8.06
N LEU A 200 25.69 14.89 -9.25
CA LEU A 200 26.16 14.37 -10.55
C LEU A 200 27.44 15.07 -11.02
N ASP A 201 27.54 16.38 -10.85
CA ASP A 201 28.69 17.20 -11.22
C ASP A 201 28.87 18.36 -10.24
N SER A 202 29.73 18.14 -9.25
CA SER A 202 30.04 19.10 -8.19
C SER A 202 30.78 20.37 -8.65
N LEU A 203 31.13 20.48 -9.94
CA LEU A 203 31.80 21.64 -10.54
C LEU A 203 30.91 22.39 -11.53
N SER A 204 29.65 21.99 -11.67
CA SER A 204 28.70 22.67 -12.56
C SER A 204 28.19 23.97 -11.93
N ASP A 205 28.03 25.03 -12.74
CA ASP A 205 27.57 26.36 -12.30
C ASP A 205 26.18 26.31 -11.61
N ASP A 206 25.39 25.26 -11.86
CA ASP A 206 24.09 25.00 -11.21
C ASP A 206 24.22 24.61 -9.72
N CYS A 207 25.42 24.25 -9.24
CA CYS A 207 25.69 23.89 -7.84
C CYS A 207 25.78 25.09 -6.91
N ASP A 208 26.26 26.21 -7.44
CA ASP A 208 26.57 27.40 -6.64
C ASP A 208 25.29 28.01 -6.05
N GLY A 209 24.16 27.89 -6.75
CA GLY A 209 22.86 28.40 -6.28
C GLY A 209 22.18 27.54 -5.20
N GLU A 210 22.53 26.26 -5.05
CA GLU A 210 21.95 25.39 -4.01
C GLU A 210 22.73 25.46 -2.69
N GLN A 211 24.04 25.68 -2.73
CA GLN A 211 24.86 25.82 -1.52
C GLN A 211 24.51 27.08 -0.71
N GLU A 212 24.12 28.18 -1.37
CA GLU A 212 23.71 29.41 -0.68
C GLU A 212 22.42 29.26 0.13
N LYS A 213 21.51 28.36 -0.26
CA LYS A 213 20.25 28.10 0.49
C LYS A 213 20.48 27.39 1.81
N PHE A 214 21.59 26.66 1.96
CA PHE A 214 21.95 25.99 3.22
C PHE A 214 22.77 26.88 4.16
N ILE A 215 23.37 27.97 3.65
CA ILE A 215 24.12 28.94 4.46
C ILE A 215 23.20 30.01 5.08
N SER A 216 22.00 30.21 4.53
CA SER A 216 21.04 31.23 5.01
C SER A 216 19.94 30.69 5.95
N LYS A 217 20.23 29.64 6.74
CA LYS A 217 19.29 29.11 7.74
C LYS A 217 19.90 28.97 9.12
#